data_AF-A0A497F7I1-F1
#
_entry.id   AF-A0A497F7I1-F1
#
_cell.length_a   1.000
_cell.length_b   1.000
_cell.length_c   1.000
_cell.angle_alpha   90.00
_cell.angle_beta   90.00
_cell.angle_gamma   90.00
#
_symmetry.space_group_name_H-M   'P 1'
#
loop_
_entity.id
_entity.type
_entity.pdbx_description
1 polymer ?
#
loop_
_entity_poly.entity_id
_entity_poly.type
_entity_poly.pdbx_seq_one_letter_code
_entity_poly.pdbx_strand_id
1 'polypeptide(L)'
;MPIVIKLPVEVKEIRPITVCFIAEVPYMMPTEVKIPNEVLKKLRESGLPDGYPVSICVAPLKYVEEKEGCVRLEDPEVFGLPVAAIVYFRYDRGIRLSELFWDLFAAGYRKYLEGLKKGDPVKVRIVIHAALFVIEREKSNVEKS
;
A
#
# COMPACT_ATOMS: atom_id res chain seq x y z
N MET A 1 12.20 25.01 1.82
CA MET A 1 12.05 24.91 3.29
C MET A 1 11.48 23.55 3.62
N PRO A 2 12.11 22.74 4.49
CA PRO A 2 11.46 21.52 4.97
C PRO A 2 10.25 21.89 5.83
N ILE A 3 9.12 21.20 5.59
CA ILE A 3 7.94 21.30 6.46
C ILE A 3 8.24 20.44 7.69
N VAL A 4 8.43 21.07 8.84
CA VAL A 4 8.61 20.37 10.12
C VAL A 4 7.25 20.23 10.78
N ILE A 5 6.71 19.01 10.79
CA ILE A 5 5.47 18.68 11.50
C ILE A 5 5.83 18.29 12.93
N LYS A 6 5.40 19.08 13.93
CA LYS A 6 5.52 18.70 15.34
C LYS A 6 4.40 17.73 15.70
N LEU A 7 4.76 16.50 16.03
CA LEU A 7 3.80 15.51 16.52
C LEU A 7 3.47 15.78 18.00
N PRO A 8 2.24 15.48 18.46
CA PRO A 8 1.82 15.72 19.84
C PRO A 8 2.44 14.75 20.86
N VAL A 9 3.23 13.78 20.40
CA VAL A 9 3.87 12.74 21.20
C VAL A 9 5.33 12.59 20.77
N GLU A 10 6.20 12.28 21.72
CA GLU A 10 7.60 12.00 21.43
C GLU A 10 7.72 10.65 20.71
N VAL A 11 8.18 10.70 19.46
CA VAL A 11 8.44 9.51 18.64
C VAL A 11 9.89 9.14 18.79
N LYS A 12 10.14 7.96 19.37
CA LYS A 12 11.47 7.39 19.56
C LYS A 12 12.07 6.88 18.25
N GLU A 13 11.23 6.26 17.41
CA GLU A 13 11.65 5.59 16.19
C GLU A 13 10.51 5.61 15.16
N ILE A 14 10.84 5.78 13.89
CA ILE A 14 9.91 5.54 12.77
C ILE A 14 10.41 4.32 12.01
N ARG A 15 9.62 3.25 11.98
CA ARG A 15 9.93 2.04 11.21
C ARG A 15 9.13 2.03 9.91
N PRO A 16 9.76 2.28 8.74
CA PRO A 16 9.08 2.15 7.47
C PRO A 16 8.82 0.66 7.17
N ILE A 17 7.65 0.37 6.63
CA ILE A 17 7.27 -0.95 6.15
C ILE A 17 6.80 -0.77 4.72
N THR A 18 7.46 -1.47 3.80
CA THR A 18 7.04 -1.57 2.41
C THR A 18 6.91 -3.04 2.07
N VAL A 19 5.74 -3.45 1.59
CA VAL A 19 5.53 -4.78 1.05
C VAL A 19 4.86 -4.67 -0.32
N CYS A 20 5.14 -5.62 -1.19
CA CYS A 20 4.66 -5.59 -2.56
C CYS A 20 4.29 -6.99 -3.03
N PHE A 21 3.28 -7.07 -3.89
CA PHE A 21 2.89 -8.29 -4.58
C PHE A 21 2.26 -7.99 -5.93
N ILE A 22 2.12 -9.03 -6.75
CA ILE A 22 1.42 -8.96 -8.04
C ILE A 22 0.05 -9.59 -7.86
N ALA A 23 -0.97 -8.95 -8.43
CA ALA A 23 -2.31 -9.50 -8.53
C ALA A 23 -2.80 -9.44 -9.97
N GLU A 24 -3.66 -10.36 -10.34
CA GLU A 24 -4.46 -10.27 -11.56
C GLU A 24 -5.87 -9.83 -11.18
N VAL A 25 -6.34 -8.75 -11.80
CA VAL A 25 -7.63 -8.12 -11.49
C VAL A 25 -8.41 -7.86 -12.78
N PRO A 26 -9.76 -7.89 -12.75
CA PRO A 26 -10.56 -7.55 -13.92
C PRO A 26 -10.55 -6.03 -14.15
N TYR A 27 -10.16 -5.61 -15.35
CA TYR A 27 -10.02 -4.21 -15.73
C TYR A 27 -11.34 -3.44 -15.65
N MET A 28 -11.34 -2.25 -15.05
CA MET A 28 -12.52 -1.39 -14.86
C MET A 28 -13.70 -2.05 -14.14
N MET A 29 -13.43 -3.01 -13.25
CA MET A 29 -14.44 -3.65 -12.41
C MET A 29 -14.09 -3.48 -10.93
N PRO A 30 -15.03 -2.97 -10.10
CA PRO A 30 -14.84 -2.92 -8.66
C PRO A 30 -14.51 -4.32 -8.12
N THR A 31 -13.35 -4.45 -7.49
CA THR A 31 -12.81 -5.76 -7.10
C THR A 31 -12.15 -5.66 -5.73
N GLU A 32 -12.30 -6.71 -4.94
CA GLU A 32 -11.52 -6.92 -3.73
C GLU A 32 -10.34 -7.85 -4.03
N VAL A 33 -9.13 -7.31 -3.91
CA VAL A 33 -7.89 -8.05 -4.15
C VAL A 33 -7.42 -8.67 -2.85
N LYS A 34 -7.40 -10.01 -2.78
CA LYS A 34 -6.88 -10.71 -1.61
C LYS A 34 -5.37 -10.50 -1.49
N ILE A 35 -4.92 -10.24 -0.28
CA ILE A 35 -3.49 -10.07 0.01
C ILE A 35 -2.88 -11.47 0.20
N PRO A 36 -1.76 -11.79 -0.48
CA PRO A 36 -1.10 -13.09 -0.32
C PRO A 36 -0.65 -13.36 1.12
N ASN A 37 -0.70 -14.63 1.53
CA ASN A 37 -0.35 -15.03 2.91
C ASN A 37 1.10 -14.67 3.26
N GLU A 38 2.05 -14.76 2.33
CA GLU A 38 3.42 -14.35 2.58
C GLU A 38 3.55 -12.85 2.88
N VAL A 39 2.74 -12.01 2.23
CA VAL A 39 2.70 -10.57 2.49
C VAL A 39 2.09 -10.28 3.85
N LEU A 40 0.96 -10.93 4.17
CA LEU A 40 0.33 -10.81 5.49
C LEU A 40 1.29 -11.23 6.61
N LYS A 41 2.08 -12.30 6.39
CA LYS A 41 3.10 -12.75 7.35
C LYS A 41 4.17 -11.67 7.56
N LYS A 42 4.74 -11.10 6.49
CA LYS A 42 5.72 -10.00 6.59
C LYS A 42 5.18 -8.79 7.35
N LEU A 43 3.92 -8.42 7.12
CA LEU A 43 3.29 -7.31 7.83
C LEU A 43 3.15 -7.59 9.34
N ARG A 44 2.78 -8.83 9.71
CA ARG A 44 2.71 -9.25 11.13
C ARG A 44 4.08 -9.25 11.79
N GLU A 45 5.09 -9.81 11.13
CA GLU A 45 6.47 -9.84 11.62
C GLU A 45 7.04 -8.42 11.79
N SER A 46 6.62 -7.49 10.93
CA SER A 46 6.98 -6.07 11.06
C SER A 46 6.24 -5.35 12.20
N GLY A 47 5.26 -6.01 12.84
CA GLY A 47 4.47 -5.47 13.93
C GLY A 47 3.37 -4.50 13.51
N LEU A 48 2.93 -4.52 12.24
CA LEU A 48 1.86 -3.64 11.75
C LEU A 48 0.53 -4.01 12.44
N PRO A 49 -0.10 -3.10 13.21
CA PRO A 49 -1.37 -3.37 13.88
C PRO A 49 -2.51 -3.56 12.89
N ASP A 50 -3.51 -4.36 13.29
CA ASP A 50 -4.80 -4.36 12.60
C ASP A 50 -5.48 -2.99 12.77
N GLY A 51 -6.04 -2.45 11.70
CA GLY A 51 -6.61 -1.11 11.64
C GLY A 51 -5.58 0.01 11.49
N TYR A 52 -4.29 -0.27 11.25
CA TYR A 52 -3.28 0.77 11.10
C TYR A 52 -3.41 1.51 9.74
N PRO A 53 -3.21 2.84 9.69
CA PRO A 53 -3.22 3.57 8.43
C PRO A 53 -2.06 3.18 7.52
N VAL A 54 -2.36 2.80 6.28
CA VAL A 54 -1.39 2.47 5.24
C VAL A 54 -1.70 3.25 3.97
N SER A 55 -0.67 3.52 3.17
CA SER A 55 -0.81 3.98 1.78
C SER A 55 -0.70 2.79 0.84
N ILE A 56 -1.52 2.76 -0.20
CA ILE A 56 -1.54 1.67 -1.19
C ILE A 56 -1.44 2.27 -2.58
N CYS A 57 -0.46 1.81 -3.34
CA CYS A 57 -0.25 2.23 -4.72
C CYS A 57 -0.30 1.03 -5.67
N VAL A 58 -0.82 1.25 -6.87
CA VAL A 58 -1.05 0.22 -7.87
C VAL A 58 -0.55 0.69 -9.23
N ALA A 59 0.15 -0.20 -9.95
CA ALA A 59 0.62 0.07 -11.31
C ALA A 59 0.47 -1.18 -12.21
N PRO A 60 0.22 -1.02 -13.53
CA PRO A 60 0.25 -2.14 -14.46
C PRO A 60 1.63 -2.78 -14.48
N LEU A 61 1.70 -4.11 -14.53
CA LEU A 61 2.97 -4.83 -14.50
C LEU A 61 3.89 -4.42 -15.67
N LYS A 62 3.33 -4.24 -16.86
CA LYS A 62 4.05 -3.77 -18.05
C LYS A 62 4.70 -2.39 -17.87
N TYR A 63 4.07 -1.50 -17.10
CA TYR A 63 4.66 -0.21 -16.76
C TYR A 63 5.85 -0.37 -15.82
N VAL A 64 5.73 -1.26 -14.82
CA VAL A 64 6.83 -1.59 -13.89
C VAL A 64 8.03 -2.13 -14.65
N GLU A 65 7.81 -3.11 -15.52
CA GLU A 65 8.88 -3.70 -16.35
C GLU A 65 9.57 -2.66 -17.25
N GLU A 66 8.81 -1.75 -17.86
CA GLU A 66 9.38 -0.70 -18.72
C GLU A 66 10.19 0.33 -17.92
N LYS A 67 9.78 0.67 -16.69
CA LYS A 67 10.40 1.74 -15.89
C LYS A 67 11.50 1.26 -14.95
N GLU A 68 11.38 0.05 -14.40
CA GLU A 68 12.34 -0.56 -13.48
C GLU A 68 13.21 -1.64 -14.14
N GLY A 69 12.92 -2.01 -15.39
CA GLY A 69 13.63 -3.07 -16.12
C GLY A 69 13.37 -4.48 -15.60
N CYS A 70 12.66 -4.63 -14.47
CA CYS A 70 12.30 -5.91 -13.85
C CYS A 70 11.19 -5.71 -12.78
N VAL A 71 10.57 -6.80 -12.33
CA VAL A 71 9.55 -6.75 -11.27
C VAL A 71 10.19 -7.01 -9.91
N ARG A 72 10.70 -5.96 -9.27
CA ARG A 72 11.24 -6.06 -7.89
C ARG A 72 10.10 -5.96 -6.87
N LEU A 73 9.98 -7.00 -6.03
CA LEU A 73 8.97 -7.04 -4.96
C LEU A 73 9.53 -6.65 -3.59
N GLU A 74 10.84 -6.81 -3.37
CA GLU A 74 11.45 -6.56 -2.06
C GLU A 74 11.76 -5.07 -1.84
N ASP A 75 12.11 -4.36 -2.92
CA ASP A 75 12.42 -2.94 -2.90
C ASP A 75 11.89 -2.27 -4.18
N PRO A 76 10.61 -1.89 -4.22
CA PRO A 76 9.99 -1.30 -5.40
C PRO A 76 10.43 0.16 -5.57
N GLU A 77 11.04 0.50 -6.71
CA GLU A 77 11.51 1.88 -7.00
C GLU A 77 10.37 2.80 -7.47
N VAL A 78 9.35 2.25 -8.15
CA VAL A 78 8.16 2.98 -8.57
C VAL A 78 6.96 2.53 -7.75
N PHE A 79 6.17 3.45 -7.22
CA PHE A 79 5.09 3.05 -6.30
C PHE A 79 3.75 2.85 -7.01
N GLY A 80 3.50 3.58 -8.09
CA GLY A 80 2.25 3.50 -8.86
C GLY A 80 1.28 4.62 -8.54
N LEU A 81 0.01 4.48 -8.95
CA LEU A 81 -1.06 5.42 -8.57
C LEU A 81 -1.69 5.01 -7.23
N PRO A 82 -1.92 5.96 -6.32
CA PRO A 82 -2.54 5.66 -5.04
C PRO A 82 -4.00 5.23 -5.23
N VAL A 83 -4.41 4.15 -4.56
CA VAL A 83 -5.83 3.72 -4.53
C VAL A 83 -6.65 4.65 -3.64
N ALA A 84 -6.04 5.17 -2.57
CA ALA A 84 -6.55 6.23 -1.73
C ALA A 84 -5.38 6.96 -1.03
N ALA A 85 -5.64 8.13 -0.43
CA ALA A 85 -4.61 8.88 0.29
C ALA A 85 -4.06 8.12 1.51
N ILE A 86 -4.95 7.51 2.31
CA ILE A 86 -4.65 6.65 3.47
C ILE A 86 -5.83 5.67 3.63
N VAL A 87 -5.57 4.39 3.84
CA VAL A 87 -6.59 3.38 4.19
C VAL A 87 -6.27 2.69 5.50
N TYR A 88 -7.28 2.33 6.28
CA TYR A 88 -7.08 1.49 7.47
C TYR A 88 -6.91 0.04 7.06
N PHE A 89 -5.70 -0.49 7.25
CA PHE A 89 -5.34 -1.87 6.91
C PHE A 89 -6.08 -2.86 7.80
N ARG A 90 -6.65 -3.92 7.24
CA ARG A 90 -7.29 -5.00 8.00
C ARG A 90 -6.78 -6.35 7.49
N TYR A 91 -6.30 -7.21 8.38
CA TYR A 91 -5.69 -8.49 7.99
C TYR A 91 -6.67 -9.48 7.35
N ASP A 92 -7.96 -9.36 7.66
CA ASP A 92 -9.03 -10.24 7.19
C ASP A 92 -9.69 -9.74 5.89
N ARG A 93 -9.37 -8.52 5.44
CA ARG A 93 -9.95 -7.90 4.23
C ARG A 93 -8.93 -7.78 3.12
N GLY A 94 -9.40 -7.89 1.88
CA GLY A 94 -8.61 -7.52 0.72
C GLY A 94 -8.53 -6.01 0.50
N ILE A 95 -7.83 -5.64 -0.57
CA ILE A 95 -7.72 -4.25 -1.05
C ILE A 95 -8.85 -3.99 -2.03
N ARG A 96 -9.71 -3.04 -1.73
CA ARG A 96 -10.81 -2.65 -2.62
C ARG A 96 -10.33 -1.67 -3.67
N LEU A 97 -10.40 -2.07 -4.94
CA LEU A 97 -10.24 -1.19 -6.10
C LEU A 97 -11.62 -0.65 -6.47
N SER A 98 -11.88 0.63 -6.24
CA SER A 98 -13.17 1.29 -6.48
C SER A 98 -13.35 1.72 -7.95
N GLU A 99 -14.54 2.17 -8.32
CA GLU A 99 -14.79 2.78 -9.63
C GLU A 99 -13.93 4.03 -9.84
N LEU A 100 -13.87 4.91 -8.84
CA LEU A 100 -13.05 6.12 -8.88
C LEU A 100 -11.55 5.82 -9.08
N PHE A 101 -11.05 4.75 -8.45
CA PHE A 101 -9.68 4.31 -8.68
C PHE A 101 -9.46 3.97 -10.16
N TRP A 102 -10.38 3.25 -10.79
CA TRP A 102 -10.23 2.83 -12.18
C TRP A 102 -10.18 4.00 -13.15
N ASP A 103 -10.94 5.07 -12.89
CA ASP A 103 -10.90 6.29 -13.71
C ASP A 103 -9.50 6.92 -13.68
N LEU A 104 -8.92 7.07 -12.48
CA LEU A 104 -7.57 7.59 -12.30
C LEU A 104 -6.51 6.65 -12.87
N PHE A 105 -6.67 5.35 -12.65
CA PHE A 105 -5.76 4.31 -13.11
C PHE A 105 -5.70 4.27 -14.64
N ALA A 106 -6.86 4.28 -15.30
CA ALA A 106 -6.96 4.31 -16.75
C ALA A 106 -6.38 5.60 -17.34
N ALA A 107 -6.61 6.74 -16.69
CA ALA A 107 -6.05 8.02 -17.12
C ALA A 107 -4.52 8.05 -17.02
N GLY A 108 -3.95 7.62 -15.89
CA GLY A 108 -2.51 7.67 -15.66
C GLY A 108 -1.70 6.59 -16.39
N TYR A 109 -2.34 5.49 -16.80
CA TYR A 109 -1.67 4.37 -17.48
C TYR A 109 -2.22 4.05 -18.87
N ARG A 110 -2.85 5.01 -19.55
CA ARG A 110 -3.53 4.81 -20.85
C ARG A 110 -2.71 3.97 -21.86
N LYS A 111 -1.43 4.27 -22.04
CA LYS A 111 -0.51 3.54 -22.95
C LYS A 111 -0.39 2.04 -22.60
N TYR A 112 -0.47 1.68 -21.33
CA TYR A 112 -0.26 0.32 -20.83
C TYR A 112 -1.55 -0.50 -20.76
N LEU A 113 -2.69 0.15 -20.97
CA LEU A 113 -4.04 -0.42 -20.89
C LEU A 113 -4.74 -0.43 -22.26
N GLU A 114 -4.01 -0.04 -23.31
CA GLU A 114 -4.53 0.01 -24.67
C GLU A 114 -4.96 -1.38 -25.14
N GLY A 115 -6.16 -1.45 -25.73
CA GLY A 115 -6.75 -2.69 -26.22
C GLY A 115 -7.50 -3.53 -25.18
N LEU A 116 -7.41 -3.20 -23.89
CA LEU A 116 -8.18 -3.87 -22.84
C LEU A 116 -9.65 -3.41 -22.86
N LYS A 117 -10.57 -4.36 -22.75
CA LYS A 117 -12.00 -4.16 -22.53
C LYS A 117 -12.33 -4.32 -21.05
N LYS A 118 -13.43 -3.70 -20.62
CA LYS A 118 -13.95 -3.88 -19.26
C LYS A 118 -14.13 -5.38 -18.96
N GLY A 119 -13.53 -5.84 -17.87
CA GLY A 119 -13.51 -7.23 -17.43
C GLY A 119 -12.29 -8.04 -17.87
N ASP A 120 -11.50 -7.55 -18.83
CA ASP A 120 -10.28 -8.25 -19.24
C ASP A 120 -9.30 -8.35 -18.05
N PRO A 121 -8.58 -9.46 -17.88
CA PRO A 121 -7.61 -9.61 -16.82
C PRO A 121 -6.42 -8.69 -17.04
N VAL A 122 -6.06 -7.91 -16.03
CA VAL A 122 -4.85 -7.08 -16.01
C VAL A 122 -3.98 -7.45 -14.81
N LYS A 123 -2.70 -7.71 -15.07
CA LYS A 123 -1.70 -7.90 -14.02
C LYS A 123 -1.23 -6.55 -13.50
N VAL A 124 -1.36 -6.36 -12.21
CA VAL A 124 -0.95 -5.14 -11.51
C VAL A 124 0.00 -5.48 -10.38
N ARG A 125 0.97 -4.61 -10.16
CA ARG A 125 1.75 -4.59 -8.94
C ARG A 125 1.04 -3.73 -7.92
N ILE A 126 0.91 -4.24 -6.70
CA ILE A 126 0.35 -3.52 -5.56
C ILE A 126 1.45 -3.35 -4.52
N VAL A 127 1.67 -2.12 -4.08
CA VAL A 127 2.62 -1.77 -3.03
C VAL A 127 1.86 -1.19 -1.85
N ILE A 128 2.12 -1.72 -0.65
CA ILE A 128 1.58 -1.23 0.62
C ILE A 128 2.72 -0.58 1.40
N HIS A 129 2.51 0.67 1.80
CA HIS A 129 3.44 1.46 2.62
C HIS A 129 2.82 1.79 3.97
N ALA A 130 3.60 1.61 5.03
CA ALA A 130 3.28 2.10 6.36
C ALA A 130 4.53 2.71 7.00
N ALA A 131 4.33 3.64 7.92
CA ALA A 131 5.36 4.13 8.81
C ALA A 131 4.89 3.90 10.24
N LEU A 132 5.48 2.95 10.96
CA LEU A 132 5.17 2.69 12.36
C LEU A 132 5.89 3.70 13.24
N PHE A 133 5.13 4.48 14.00
CA PHE A 133 5.66 5.40 15.00
C PHE A 133 5.78 4.68 16.34
N VAL A 134 7.01 4.45 16.80
CA VAL A 134 7.28 3.89 18.13
C VAL A 134 7.34 5.05 19.11
N ILE A 135 6.38 5.07 20.03
CA ILE A 135 6.29 6.10 21.08
C ILE A 135 6.82 5.55 22.40
N GLU A 136 7.47 6.42 23.18
CA GLU A 136 7.81 6.10 24.56
C GLU A 136 6.56 6.31 25.42
N ARG A 137 6.04 5.24 26.04
CA ARG A 137 5.05 5.43 27.10
C ARG A 137 5.82 5.84 28.34
N GLU A 138 5.57 7.05 28.85
CA GLU A 138 5.93 7.37 30.23
C GLU A 138 5.39 6.24 31.11
N LYS A 139 6.28 5.58 31.87
CA LYS A 139 5.84 4.71 32.95
C LYS A 139 5.10 5.62 33.92
N SER A 140 3.76 5.55 33.91
CA SER A 140 2.96 6.13 34.97
C SER A 140 3.45 5.49 36.28
N ASN A 141 4.19 6.25 37.08
CA ASN A 141 4.38 5.93 38.49
C ASN A 141 3.01 6.00 39.14
N VAL A 142 2.29 4.88 39.12
CA VAL A 142 1.22 4.63 40.07
C VAL A 142 1.92 4.23 41.37
N GLU A 143 2.58 5.20 41.99
CA GLU A 143 2.72 5.20 43.44
C GLU A 143 1.35 5.60 43.98
N LYS A 144 0.55 4.60 44.35
CA LYS A 144 -0.57 4.84 45.26
C LYS A 144 -0.07 4.58 46.67
N SER A 145 -0.06 5.70 47.38
CA SER A 145 0.10 5.97 48.80
C SER A 145 -0.66 5.01 49.71
#